data_AF-A0AA43QQM6-F1
#
_entry.id   AF-A0AA43QQM6-F1
#
_cell.length_a   1.000
_cell.length_b   1.000
_cell.length_c   1.000
_cell.angle_alpha   90.00
_cell.angle_beta   90.00
_cell.angle_gamma   90.00
#
_symmetry.space_group_name_H-M   'P 1'
#
loop_
_entity.id
_entity.type
_entity.pdbx_description
1 polymer ?
#
loop_
_entity_poly.entity_id
_entity_poly.type
_entity_poly.pdbx_seq_one_letter_code
_entity_poly.pdbx_strand_id
1 'polypeptide(L)'
;MSLNFVGSHDFTPPTPVVRTPRRSRASSFAGSVDNRLSVIEEDRPSSSPAPSPSPSPSPVTGPFPAGSYTFTTYLSTVSTNCTSNSDSWTCAPYVTYDSDALGSRTQFDWIISTTNTTPTANPDFAIASSNNPFAINFSKTSLTLMDEGLDNERYSFKTTVPKVVYPTASVSIKCYYNETQLSGNLYTKKPKTVSDPATGTGSASSSVPTSSGSSPYGEWKYAVDATQSIGGGVDVPDCYQYENGQDGSRITQGYEQEPQGSFCSCAYTNANPQ
;
A
#
# COMPACT_ATOMS: atom_id res chain seq x y z
N MET A 1 4.07 -3.65 -61.94
CA MET A 1 3.77 -2.48 -61.09
C MET A 1 4.85 -2.41 -60.04
N SER A 2 5.76 -1.46 -60.18
CA SER A 2 6.93 -1.27 -59.32
C SER A 2 6.59 -0.21 -58.27
N LEU A 3 6.82 -0.51 -56.99
CA LEU A 3 6.67 0.47 -55.90
C LEU A 3 8.04 0.70 -55.26
N ASN A 4 8.42 1.98 -55.24
CA ASN A 4 9.71 2.50 -54.81
C ASN A 4 9.81 2.59 -53.27
N PHE A 5 11.02 2.32 -52.79
CA PHE A 5 11.48 2.53 -51.41
C PHE A 5 12.10 3.94 -51.27
N VAL A 6 11.62 4.75 -50.33
CA VAL A 6 12.25 5.98 -49.80
C VAL A 6 11.71 6.15 -48.37
N GLY A 7 12.44 6.45 -47.30
CA GLY A 7 13.86 6.73 -47.09
C GLY A 7 14.11 6.79 -45.57
N SER A 8 15.36 6.54 -45.17
CA SER A 8 15.82 6.53 -43.78
C SER A 8 16.04 7.95 -43.26
N HIS A 9 15.46 8.28 -42.10
CA HIS A 9 15.78 9.49 -41.34
C HIS A 9 16.72 9.14 -40.19
N ASP A 10 17.93 9.71 -40.26
CA ASP A 10 18.98 9.65 -39.24
C ASP A 10 18.63 10.59 -38.08
N PHE A 11 18.48 10.05 -36.88
CA PHE A 11 18.23 10.82 -35.65
C PHE A 11 19.48 10.73 -34.76
N THR A 12 20.27 11.80 -34.74
CA THR A 12 21.40 11.94 -33.81
C THR A 12 20.90 12.56 -32.50
N PRO A 13 21.14 11.92 -31.34
CA PRO A 13 20.76 12.48 -30.05
C PRO A 13 21.76 13.56 -29.59
N PRO A 14 21.31 14.63 -28.91
CA PRO A 14 22.18 15.66 -28.36
C PRO A 14 22.94 15.18 -27.12
N THR A 15 24.22 15.50 -27.06
CA THR A 15 25.14 15.26 -25.93
C THR A 15 24.73 16.00 -24.65
N PRO A 16 24.83 15.38 -23.47
CA PRO A 16 24.54 16.03 -22.19
C PRO A 16 25.67 16.96 -21.72
N VAL A 17 25.28 18.16 -21.28
CA VAL A 17 26.18 19.16 -20.68
C VAL A 17 26.39 18.86 -19.20
N VAL A 18 27.61 18.49 -18.84
CA VAL A 18 28.05 18.28 -17.44
C VAL A 18 28.23 19.65 -16.76
N ARG A 19 27.44 19.93 -15.72
CA ARG A 19 27.63 21.09 -14.83
C ARG A 19 28.30 20.65 -13.54
N THR A 20 29.51 21.18 -13.30
CA THR A 20 30.33 20.99 -12.10
C THR A 20 29.74 21.73 -10.89
N PRO A 21 29.83 21.16 -9.66
CA PRO A 21 29.38 21.83 -8.45
C PRO A 21 30.36 22.92 -7.98
N ARG A 22 29.80 24.08 -7.63
CA ARG A 22 30.49 25.25 -7.11
C ARG A 22 30.74 25.07 -5.61
N ARG A 23 32.02 25.02 -5.23
CA ARG A 23 32.53 24.93 -3.86
C ARG A 23 32.41 26.31 -3.19
N SER A 24 31.70 26.39 -2.06
CA SER A 24 31.60 27.62 -1.27
C SER A 24 32.24 27.43 0.11
N ARG A 25 33.17 28.35 0.37
CA ARG A 25 34.09 28.55 1.50
C ARG A 25 33.48 28.42 2.91
N ALA A 26 34.28 27.83 3.78
CA ALA A 26 34.31 28.11 5.21
C ALA A 26 34.97 29.49 5.48
N SER A 27 34.46 30.20 6.48
CA SER A 27 35.13 31.34 7.12
C SER A 27 35.06 31.17 8.63
N SER A 28 36.22 30.93 9.21
CA SER A 28 36.55 31.03 10.63
C SER A 28 36.69 32.50 11.05
N PHE A 29 36.18 32.87 12.23
CA PHE A 29 36.71 34.00 12.99
C PHE A 29 36.82 33.64 14.47
N ALA A 30 38.03 33.84 14.98
CA ALA A 30 38.43 33.69 16.37
C ALA A 30 38.08 34.94 17.19
N GLY A 31 37.92 34.76 18.50
CA GLY A 31 37.82 35.84 19.47
C GLY A 31 37.84 35.30 20.90
N SER A 32 39.03 35.20 21.46
CA SER A 32 39.34 34.85 22.85
C SER A 32 39.46 36.12 23.69
N VAL A 33 38.86 36.16 24.90
CA VAL A 33 39.50 36.78 26.08
C VAL A 33 38.89 36.26 27.39
N ASP A 34 39.79 35.92 28.31
CA ASP A 34 39.60 35.46 29.69
C ASP A 34 38.84 36.43 30.60
N ASN A 35 38.12 35.89 31.60
CA ASN A 35 38.25 36.44 32.95
C ASN A 35 37.97 35.42 34.07
N ARG A 36 38.70 35.59 35.17
CA ARG A 36 39.02 34.68 36.26
C ARG A 36 38.06 34.83 37.47
N LEU A 37 38.04 33.77 38.30
CA LEU A 37 37.84 33.71 39.77
C LEU A 37 36.41 33.64 40.37
N SER A 38 36.04 32.40 40.72
CA SER A 38 35.59 31.87 42.03
C SER A 38 34.70 32.71 42.97
N VAL A 39 33.49 32.17 43.23
CA VAL A 39 32.73 32.33 44.49
C VAL A 39 32.19 30.95 44.90
N ILE A 40 32.31 30.67 46.19
CA ILE A 40 31.85 29.47 46.92
C ILE A 40 30.53 29.86 47.60
N GLU A 41 29.45 29.09 47.43
CA GLU A 41 28.24 29.07 48.28
C GLU A 41 27.42 27.83 47.85
N GLU A 42 27.45 26.71 48.58
CA GLU A 42 26.67 26.35 49.78
C GLU A 42 25.26 25.78 49.45
N ASP A 43 24.99 24.62 50.06
CA ASP A 43 23.93 23.64 49.80
C ASP A 43 22.51 24.19 49.67
N ARG A 44 21.79 23.74 48.62
CA ARG A 44 20.33 23.81 48.55
C ARG A 44 19.77 22.52 47.91
N PRO A 45 18.89 21.77 48.60
CA PRO A 45 18.34 20.52 48.05
C PRO A 45 17.41 20.82 46.87
N SER A 46 17.74 20.21 45.74
CA SER A 46 16.98 20.21 44.49
C SER A 46 15.74 19.33 44.62
N SER A 47 14.57 19.95 44.82
CA SER A 47 13.28 19.30 44.63
C SER A 47 12.88 19.38 43.16
N SER A 48 13.27 18.36 42.40
CA SER A 48 12.85 18.15 41.00
C SER A 48 11.37 17.75 40.97
N PRO A 49 10.47 18.45 40.24
CA PRO A 49 9.10 17.99 40.06
C PRO A 49 9.09 16.76 39.15
N ALA A 50 8.48 15.68 39.65
CA ALA A 50 8.29 14.44 38.90
C ALA A 50 7.56 14.69 37.57
N PRO A 51 7.93 13.99 36.48
CA PRO A 51 7.23 14.11 35.20
C PRO A 51 5.78 13.62 35.38
N SER A 52 4.85 14.52 35.05
CA SER A 52 3.42 14.24 34.99
C SER A 52 3.16 13.07 34.03
N PRO A 53 2.37 12.04 34.39
CA PRO A 53 2.04 10.96 33.48
C PRO A 53 1.33 11.54 32.25
N SER A 54 1.93 11.33 31.08
CA SER A 54 1.31 11.63 29.80
C SER A 54 -0.03 10.90 29.73
N PRO A 55 -1.13 11.54 29.30
CA PRO A 55 -2.41 10.86 29.20
C PRO A 55 -2.28 9.69 28.23
N SER A 56 -2.40 8.47 28.77
CA SER A 56 -2.61 7.28 27.95
C SER A 56 -3.82 7.56 27.05
N PRO A 57 -3.74 7.27 25.74
CA PRO A 57 -4.90 7.39 24.87
C PRO A 57 -6.00 6.47 25.42
N SER A 58 -7.11 7.05 25.85
CA SER A 58 -8.28 6.28 26.23
C SER A 58 -8.67 5.37 25.07
N PRO A 59 -8.91 4.07 25.30
CA PRO A 59 -9.38 3.18 24.25
C PRO A 59 -10.68 3.75 23.68
N VAL A 60 -10.72 3.95 22.36
CA VAL A 60 -11.94 4.29 21.65
C VAL A 60 -12.82 3.04 21.67
N THR A 61 -13.55 2.83 22.75
CA THR A 61 -14.60 1.82 22.90
C THR A 61 -15.86 2.27 22.16
N GLY A 62 -15.72 2.53 20.85
CA GLY A 62 -16.84 2.71 19.94
C GLY A 62 -17.07 1.42 19.16
N PRO A 63 -18.33 1.06 18.83
CA PRO A 63 -18.58 -0.06 17.91
C PRO A 63 -17.83 0.18 16.60
N PHE A 64 -17.20 -0.87 16.06
CA PHE A 64 -16.52 -0.83 14.76
C PHE A 64 -17.46 -0.20 13.72
N PRO A 65 -17.06 0.88 13.04
CA PRO A 65 -18.03 1.68 12.33
C PRO A 65 -18.36 1.02 10.99
N ALA A 66 -19.61 0.57 10.85
CA ALA A 66 -20.15 0.23 9.54
C ALA A 66 -20.21 1.50 8.68
N GLY A 67 -19.91 1.37 7.39
CA GLY A 67 -19.83 2.50 6.48
C GLY A 67 -19.00 2.21 5.23
N SER A 68 -18.90 3.22 4.39
CA SER A 68 -18.12 3.19 3.15
C SER A 68 -16.81 3.92 3.40
N TYR A 69 -15.68 3.25 3.17
CA TYR A 69 -14.35 3.81 3.46
C TYR A 69 -13.37 3.69 2.30
N THR A 70 -12.53 4.72 2.16
CA THR A 70 -11.31 4.70 1.38
C THR A 70 -10.14 4.34 2.28
N PHE A 71 -9.41 3.30 1.90
CA PHE A 71 -8.23 2.79 2.55
C PHE A 71 -7.00 3.13 1.71
N THR A 72 -6.30 4.20 2.08
CA THR A 72 -5.00 4.54 1.47
C THR A 72 -3.93 3.59 2.01
N THR A 73 -3.26 2.89 1.12
CA THR A 73 -2.16 1.95 1.39
C THR A 73 -1.04 2.14 0.37
N TYR A 74 0.07 1.45 0.57
CA TYR A 74 1.23 1.49 -0.30
C TYR A 74 1.65 0.08 -0.65
N LEU A 75 2.01 -0.16 -1.92
CA LEU A 75 2.59 -1.44 -2.32
C LEU A 75 3.96 -1.59 -1.66
N SER A 76 4.10 -2.48 -0.67
CA SER A 76 5.36 -2.70 0.04
C SER A 76 6.18 -3.79 -0.65
N THR A 77 5.61 -4.99 -0.83
CA THR A 77 6.36 -6.14 -1.35
C THR A 77 5.63 -6.80 -2.51
N VAL A 78 6.40 -7.24 -3.51
CA VAL A 78 5.93 -8.06 -4.64
C VAL A 78 6.74 -9.35 -4.69
N SER A 79 6.06 -10.48 -4.82
CA SER A 79 6.67 -11.76 -5.17
C SER A 79 6.02 -12.28 -6.44
N THR A 80 6.82 -12.77 -7.39
CA THR A 80 6.38 -13.28 -8.70
C THR A 80 6.73 -14.76 -8.89
N ASN A 81 7.09 -15.46 -7.81
CA ASN A 81 7.72 -16.78 -7.91
C ASN A 81 6.75 -17.90 -8.34
N CYS A 82 5.44 -17.65 -8.44
CA CYS A 82 4.45 -18.64 -8.87
C CYS A 82 4.35 -18.83 -10.39
N THR A 83 5.13 -18.09 -11.18
CA THR A 83 5.11 -18.12 -12.65
C THR A 83 6.54 -18.05 -13.20
N SER A 84 6.81 -18.76 -14.29
CA SER A 84 8.12 -18.68 -14.98
C SER A 84 8.35 -17.32 -15.65
N ASN A 85 7.27 -16.57 -15.89
CA ASN A 85 7.30 -15.22 -16.44
C ASN A 85 6.74 -14.21 -15.43
N SER A 86 7.62 -13.43 -14.82
CA SER A 86 7.25 -12.45 -13.80
C SER A 86 6.28 -11.38 -14.30
N ASP A 87 6.26 -11.08 -15.60
CA ASP A 87 5.39 -10.05 -16.18
C ASP A 87 3.91 -10.47 -16.19
N SER A 88 3.60 -11.76 -15.99
CA SER A 88 2.22 -12.19 -15.80
C SER A 88 1.67 -11.96 -14.40
N TRP A 89 2.51 -11.63 -13.41
CA TRP A 89 2.04 -11.24 -12.09
C TRP A 89 2.37 -9.79 -11.79
N THR A 90 1.39 -8.92 -11.93
CA THR A 90 1.57 -7.49 -11.68
C THR A 90 0.73 -7.01 -10.50
N CYS A 91 1.31 -6.07 -9.74
CA CYS A 91 0.69 -5.49 -8.55
C CYS A 91 0.57 -3.98 -8.78
N ALA A 92 -0.64 -3.45 -8.87
CA ALA A 92 -0.83 -1.99 -8.94
C ALA A 92 -0.23 -1.33 -7.68
N PRO A 93 0.39 -0.15 -7.78
CA PRO A 93 0.58 0.69 -8.99
C PRO A 93 1.88 0.39 -9.76
N TYR A 94 2.43 -0.82 -9.62
CA TYR A 94 3.63 -1.34 -10.31
C TYR A 94 4.96 -0.80 -9.80
N VAL A 95 4.95 -0.08 -8.68
CA VAL A 95 6.14 0.41 -7.99
C VAL A 95 6.00 0.20 -6.49
N THR A 96 7.05 -0.29 -5.85
CA THR A 96 7.08 -0.54 -4.41
C THR A 96 7.43 0.73 -3.64
N TYR A 97 7.08 0.77 -2.35
CA TYR A 97 7.30 1.89 -1.46
C TYR A 97 8.78 2.27 -1.35
N ASP A 98 9.67 1.29 -1.29
CA ASP A 98 11.12 1.50 -1.26
C ASP A 98 11.66 2.14 -2.54
N SER A 99 11.01 1.88 -3.67
CA SER A 99 11.40 2.44 -4.97
C SER A 99 10.87 3.87 -5.15
N ASP A 100 9.58 4.08 -4.85
CA ASP A 100 8.92 5.38 -4.87
C ASP A 100 7.73 5.38 -3.89
N ALA A 101 7.90 6.07 -2.76
CA ALA A 101 6.87 6.17 -1.73
C ALA A 101 5.57 6.84 -2.22
N LEU A 102 5.67 7.83 -3.12
CA LEU A 102 4.48 8.50 -3.66
C LEU A 102 3.86 7.67 -4.78
N GLY A 103 4.70 7.13 -5.67
CA GLY A 103 4.28 6.28 -6.78
C GLY A 103 3.61 4.98 -6.35
N SER A 104 3.99 4.44 -5.18
CA SER A 104 3.45 3.17 -4.63
C SER A 104 2.08 3.29 -3.98
N ARG A 105 1.55 4.51 -3.86
CA ARG A 105 0.26 4.81 -3.24
C ARG A 105 -0.89 4.17 -4.02
N THR A 106 -1.73 3.43 -3.30
CA THR A 106 -2.96 2.84 -3.84
C THR A 106 -4.13 3.06 -2.87
N GLN A 107 -5.35 3.02 -3.40
CA GLN A 107 -6.57 3.21 -2.63
C GLN A 107 -7.51 2.05 -2.85
N PHE A 108 -8.04 1.51 -1.75
CA PHE A 108 -9.13 0.56 -1.78
C PHE A 108 -10.40 1.21 -1.26
N ASP A 109 -11.47 1.16 -2.02
CA ASP A 109 -12.78 1.66 -1.60
C ASP A 109 -13.65 0.46 -1.23
N TRP A 110 -13.84 0.23 0.08
CA TRP A 110 -14.59 -0.90 0.61
C TRP A 110 -15.77 -0.45 1.48
N ILE A 111 -16.78 -1.30 1.53
CA ILE A 111 -18.01 -1.09 2.29
C ILE A 111 -18.05 -2.12 3.41
N ILE A 112 -18.17 -1.64 4.64
CA ILE A 112 -18.36 -2.44 5.85
C ILE A 112 -19.84 -2.35 6.23
N SER A 113 -20.47 -3.50 6.39
CA SER A 113 -21.90 -3.63 6.72
C SER A 113 -22.10 -4.57 7.90
N THR A 114 -23.15 -4.36 8.67
CA THR A 114 -23.59 -5.30 9.70
C THR A 114 -24.39 -6.42 9.05
N THR A 115 -24.10 -7.68 9.37
CA THR A 115 -24.87 -8.83 8.87
C THR A 115 -26.07 -9.17 9.75
N ASN A 116 -26.08 -8.72 11.00
CA ASN A 116 -27.18 -8.94 11.92
C ASN A 116 -28.28 -7.88 11.72
N THR A 117 -29.51 -8.32 11.49
CA THR A 117 -30.69 -7.45 11.33
C THR A 117 -31.26 -6.98 12.67
N THR A 118 -30.85 -7.61 13.77
CA THR A 118 -31.23 -7.25 15.14
C THR A 118 -30.11 -6.45 15.81
N PRO A 119 -30.42 -5.30 16.43
CA PRO A 119 -29.45 -4.57 17.25
C PRO A 119 -28.91 -5.47 18.35
N THR A 120 -27.63 -5.82 18.26
CA THR A 120 -26.92 -6.62 19.26
C THR A 120 -25.72 -5.81 19.73
N ALA A 121 -25.27 -6.06 20.97
CA ALA A 121 -24.08 -5.39 21.49
C ALA A 121 -22.82 -5.72 20.67
N ASN A 122 -22.81 -6.89 20.03
CA ASN A 122 -21.71 -7.40 19.21
C ASN A 122 -22.25 -7.77 17.81
N PRO A 123 -22.40 -6.80 16.90
CA PRO A 123 -22.85 -7.08 15.55
C PRO A 123 -21.77 -7.85 14.77
N ASP A 124 -22.20 -8.82 13.98
CA ASP A 124 -21.35 -9.45 12.97
C ASP A 124 -21.19 -8.50 11.79
N PHE A 125 -19.97 -8.43 11.23
CA PHE A 125 -19.65 -7.53 10.13
C PHE A 125 -19.25 -8.28 8.87
N ALA A 126 -19.53 -7.68 7.73
CA ALA A 126 -19.05 -8.11 6.43
C ALA A 126 -18.47 -6.93 5.64
N ILE A 127 -17.47 -7.23 4.81
CA ILE A 127 -16.79 -6.30 3.93
C ILE A 127 -17.04 -6.66 2.46
N ALA A 128 -17.19 -5.66 1.62
CA ALA A 128 -17.27 -5.82 0.17
C ALA A 128 -16.43 -4.73 -0.52
N SER A 129 -15.91 -5.01 -1.70
CA SER A 129 -15.34 -3.97 -2.55
C SER A 129 -16.44 -3.14 -3.20
N SER A 130 -16.15 -1.87 -3.45
CA SER A 130 -16.90 -1.11 -4.45
C SER A 130 -16.49 -1.52 -5.87
N ASN A 131 -17.34 -1.24 -6.86
CA ASN A 131 -17.00 -1.45 -8.27
C ASN A 131 -15.85 -0.50 -8.65
N ASN A 132 -14.65 -1.06 -8.76
CA ASN A 132 -13.50 -0.33 -9.29
C ASN A 132 -12.83 -1.17 -10.39
N PRO A 133 -12.69 -0.64 -11.62
CA PRO A 133 -12.19 -1.37 -12.78
C PRO A 133 -10.72 -1.78 -12.68
N PHE A 134 -9.97 -1.20 -11.73
CA PHE A 134 -8.58 -1.56 -11.43
C PHE A 134 -8.44 -2.33 -10.11
N ALA A 135 -9.55 -2.54 -9.39
CA ALA A 135 -9.54 -3.12 -8.06
C ALA A 135 -9.97 -4.58 -8.04
N ILE A 136 -9.56 -5.22 -6.96
CA ILE A 136 -10.00 -6.54 -6.55
C ILE A 136 -11.49 -6.46 -6.25
N ASN A 137 -12.31 -7.12 -7.07
CA ASN A 137 -13.75 -7.17 -6.87
C ASN A 137 -14.11 -8.38 -6.00
N PHE A 138 -14.71 -8.14 -4.84
CA PHE A 138 -15.25 -9.18 -3.97
C PHE A 138 -16.51 -8.70 -3.27
N SER A 139 -17.43 -9.62 -3.02
CA SER A 139 -18.69 -9.31 -2.37
C SER A 139 -18.79 -10.03 -1.03
N LYS A 140 -19.27 -9.27 -0.03
CA LYS A 140 -19.81 -9.79 1.23
C LYS A 140 -18.95 -10.90 1.90
N THR A 141 -17.72 -10.56 2.23
CA THR A 141 -16.81 -11.41 3.02
C THR A 141 -16.99 -11.13 4.50
N SER A 142 -17.18 -12.16 5.32
CA SER A 142 -17.27 -11.98 6.78
C SER A 142 -15.97 -11.44 7.38
N LEU A 143 -16.11 -10.54 8.35
CA LEU A 143 -15.02 -10.01 9.16
C LEU A 143 -14.98 -10.74 10.51
N THR A 144 -13.78 -11.09 10.98
CA THR A 144 -13.57 -11.71 12.30
C THR A 144 -12.74 -10.79 13.18
N LEU A 145 -13.24 -10.45 14.37
CA LEU A 145 -12.49 -9.67 15.36
C LEU A 145 -11.35 -10.51 15.92
N MET A 146 -10.15 -9.94 15.90
CA MET A 146 -8.91 -10.51 16.41
C MET A 146 -8.29 -9.52 17.40
N ASP A 147 -7.61 -10.05 18.42
CA ASP A 147 -6.88 -9.27 19.42
C ASP A 147 -7.74 -8.20 20.13
N GLU A 148 -8.99 -8.55 20.44
CA GLU A 148 -9.93 -7.69 21.16
C GLU A 148 -9.31 -7.11 22.44
N GLY A 149 -9.44 -5.80 22.60
CA GLY A 149 -8.90 -5.07 23.74
C GLY A 149 -7.45 -4.60 23.54
N LEU A 150 -6.66 -5.22 22.67
CA LEU A 150 -5.21 -4.96 22.54
C LEU A 150 -4.89 -3.86 21.51
N ASP A 151 -3.65 -3.36 21.50
CA ASP A 151 -3.20 -2.33 20.54
C ASP A 151 -3.27 -2.79 19.07
N ASN A 152 -3.18 -4.11 18.84
CA ASN A 152 -3.28 -4.74 17.53
C ASN A 152 -4.69 -5.27 17.21
N GLU A 153 -5.71 -4.86 17.97
CA GLU A 153 -7.12 -5.17 17.70
C GLU A 153 -7.45 -4.84 16.24
N ARG A 154 -8.03 -5.83 15.55
CA ARG A 154 -8.33 -5.72 14.12
C ARG A 154 -9.49 -6.63 13.72
N TYR A 155 -10.14 -6.26 12.64
CA TYR A 155 -10.99 -7.18 11.90
C TYR A 155 -10.21 -7.78 10.75
N SER A 156 -10.19 -9.11 10.67
CA SER A 156 -9.54 -9.84 9.59
C SER A 156 -10.57 -10.44 8.64
N PHE A 157 -10.24 -10.48 7.35
CA PHE A 157 -11.01 -11.20 6.35
C PHE A 157 -10.09 -11.96 5.40
N LYS A 158 -10.66 -12.98 4.78
CA LYS A 158 -10.03 -13.75 3.69
C LYS A 158 -11.11 -14.21 2.73
N THR A 159 -10.85 -14.06 1.43
CA THR A 159 -11.75 -14.48 0.35
C THR A 159 -10.96 -14.84 -0.90
N THR A 160 -11.58 -15.63 -1.78
CA THR A 160 -11.01 -15.99 -3.07
C THR A 160 -11.58 -15.08 -4.15
N VAL A 161 -10.69 -14.52 -4.98
CA VAL A 161 -11.02 -13.59 -6.05
C VAL A 161 -10.29 -13.99 -7.32
N PRO A 162 -10.92 -13.87 -8.50
CA PRO A 162 -10.19 -13.97 -9.74
C PRO A 162 -9.34 -12.72 -9.93
N LYS A 163 -8.09 -12.88 -10.34
CA LYS A 163 -7.23 -11.79 -10.80
C LYS A 163 -6.92 -11.98 -12.28
N VAL A 164 -7.04 -10.89 -13.03
CA VAL A 164 -6.68 -10.82 -14.45
C VAL A 164 -5.48 -9.91 -14.58
N VAL A 165 -4.47 -10.35 -15.34
CA VAL A 165 -3.27 -9.58 -15.63
C VAL A 165 -3.09 -9.47 -17.14
N TYR A 166 -2.75 -8.27 -17.59
CA TYR A 166 -2.28 -8.00 -18.95
C TYR A 166 -0.77 -7.72 -18.84
N PRO A 167 0.11 -8.66 -19.26
CA PRO A 167 1.54 -8.47 -19.17
C PRO A 167 1.98 -7.18 -19.90
N THR A 168 2.84 -6.39 -19.27
CA THR A 168 3.28 -5.10 -19.83
C THR A 168 4.07 -5.27 -21.13
N ALA A 169 4.78 -6.38 -21.29
CA ALA A 169 5.52 -6.73 -22.49
C ALA A 169 4.61 -7.11 -23.68
N SER A 170 3.33 -7.46 -23.45
CA SER A 170 2.42 -7.85 -24.52
C SER A 170 0.96 -7.58 -24.17
N VAL A 171 0.39 -6.54 -24.79
CA VAL A 171 -1.03 -6.18 -24.65
C VAL A 171 -1.99 -7.18 -25.30
N SER A 172 -1.47 -8.12 -26.10
CA SER A 172 -2.22 -9.19 -26.76
C SER A 172 -2.26 -10.47 -25.92
N ILE A 173 -1.86 -10.43 -24.65
CA ILE A 173 -1.90 -11.56 -23.73
C ILE A 173 -2.75 -11.19 -22.53
N LYS A 174 -3.59 -12.14 -22.10
CA LYS A 174 -4.40 -12.03 -20.89
C LYS A 174 -4.20 -13.29 -20.06
N CYS A 175 -3.78 -13.10 -18.81
CA CYS A 175 -3.49 -14.17 -17.89
C CYS A 175 -4.47 -14.15 -16.71
N TYR A 176 -4.94 -15.34 -16.33
CA TYR A 176 -5.91 -15.54 -15.26
C TYR A 176 -5.27 -16.24 -14.06
N TYR A 177 -5.56 -15.72 -12.87
CA TYR A 177 -5.22 -16.31 -11.57
C TYR A 177 -6.54 -16.49 -10.80
N ASN A 178 -7.27 -17.54 -11.16
CA ASN A 178 -8.67 -17.75 -10.74
C ASN A 178 -8.83 -17.99 -9.23
N GLU A 179 -7.81 -18.54 -8.58
CA GLU A 179 -7.82 -18.86 -7.14
C GLU A 179 -6.97 -17.89 -6.31
N THR A 180 -6.93 -16.60 -6.69
CA THR A 180 -6.17 -15.62 -5.94
C THR A 180 -6.82 -15.40 -4.57
N GLN A 181 -6.05 -15.58 -3.51
CA GLN A 181 -6.48 -15.31 -2.15
C GLN A 181 -6.26 -13.84 -1.83
N LEU A 182 -7.36 -13.14 -1.54
CA LEU A 182 -7.35 -11.82 -0.94
C LEU A 182 -7.53 -11.95 0.58
N SER A 183 -6.63 -11.35 1.35
CA SER A 183 -6.80 -11.20 2.80
C SER A 183 -6.53 -9.77 3.23
N GLY A 184 -7.13 -9.35 4.33
CA GLY A 184 -6.85 -8.04 4.90
C GLY A 184 -7.06 -7.97 6.39
N ASN A 185 -6.44 -6.96 6.99
CA ASN A 185 -6.47 -6.64 8.40
C ASN A 185 -6.85 -5.15 8.56
N LEU A 186 -8.00 -4.89 9.16
CA LEU A 186 -8.52 -3.56 9.44
C LEU A 186 -8.33 -3.26 10.91
N TYR A 187 -7.25 -2.55 11.26
CA TYR A 187 -6.97 -2.26 12.67
C TYR A 187 -7.93 -1.21 13.22
N THR A 188 -8.24 -1.30 14.51
CA THR A 188 -9.15 -0.37 15.19
C THR A 188 -8.44 0.54 16.18
N LYS A 189 -7.19 0.21 16.55
CA LYS A 189 -6.39 0.94 17.54
C LYS A 189 -4.99 1.29 17.05
N LYS A 190 -4.41 0.48 16.15
CA LYS A 190 -3.07 0.70 15.59
C LYS A 190 -3.06 1.93 14.66
N PRO A 191 -2.23 2.95 14.92
CA PRO A 191 -2.12 4.11 14.05
C PRO A 191 -1.43 3.77 12.72
N LYS A 192 -1.72 4.55 11.68
CA LYS A 192 -0.90 4.58 10.46
C LYS A 192 0.49 5.08 10.83
N THR A 193 1.54 4.49 10.25
CA THR A 193 2.91 5.00 10.44
C THR A 193 3.48 5.62 9.17
N VAL A 194 2.86 5.38 8.02
CA VAL A 194 3.19 6.06 6.77
C VAL A 194 2.43 7.38 6.73
N SER A 195 3.18 8.47 6.69
CA SER A 195 2.64 9.80 6.36
C SER A 195 2.17 9.77 4.92
N ASP A 196 0.97 10.25 4.58
CA ASP A 196 0.59 10.33 3.16
C ASP A 196 1.51 11.36 2.47
N PRO A 197 2.41 10.94 1.57
CA PRO A 197 3.36 11.85 0.93
C PRO A 197 2.64 12.90 0.08
N ALA A 198 1.38 12.64 -0.32
CA ALA A 198 0.56 13.61 -1.05
C ALA A 198 0.07 14.77 -0.17
N THR A 199 -0.07 14.59 1.15
CA THR A 199 -0.60 15.61 2.06
C THR A 199 0.47 16.23 2.97
N GLY A 200 1.71 15.74 2.93
CA GLY A 200 2.85 16.30 3.66
C GLY A 200 2.69 16.35 5.18
N THR A 201 1.62 15.75 5.72
CA THR A 201 1.25 15.79 7.13
C THR A 201 1.47 14.41 7.73
N GLY A 202 2.69 14.20 8.22
CA GLY A 202 2.97 13.11 9.13
C GLY A 202 2.26 13.34 10.47
N SER A 203 1.87 12.25 11.11
CA SER A 203 1.26 12.18 12.44
C SER A 203 -0.27 12.31 12.47
N ALA A 204 -0.85 11.50 13.36
CA ALA A 204 -2.26 11.25 13.56
C ALA A 204 -3.06 12.53 13.87
N SER A 205 -3.36 13.31 12.85
CA SER A 205 -4.38 14.34 12.98
C SER A 205 -5.73 13.68 12.83
N SER A 206 -6.38 13.46 13.97
CA SER A 206 -7.82 13.23 14.07
C SER A 206 -8.56 14.51 13.67
N SER A 207 -8.37 14.94 12.43
CA SER A 207 -9.06 16.04 11.79
C SER A 207 -9.41 15.58 10.39
N VAL A 208 -10.68 15.26 10.21
CA VAL A 208 -11.31 14.97 8.93
C VAL A 208 -10.78 15.95 7.86
N PRO A 209 -10.09 15.49 6.81
CA PRO A 209 -9.87 16.33 5.65
C PRO A 209 -11.18 16.37 4.88
N THR A 210 -11.96 17.42 5.13
CA THR A 210 -13.06 17.79 4.24
C THR A 210 -12.45 18.68 3.15
N SER A 211 -12.85 18.43 1.90
CA SER A 211 -12.57 19.18 0.65
C SER A 211 -11.22 18.85 -0.03
N SER A 212 -11.15 18.46 -1.31
CA SER A 212 -11.95 18.86 -2.47
C SER A 212 -11.94 17.76 -3.55
N GLY A 213 -13.13 17.25 -3.89
CA GLY A 213 -13.33 16.08 -4.76
C GLY A 213 -14.07 15.01 -3.98
N SER A 214 -15.40 15.12 -3.91
CA SER A 214 -16.25 14.35 -2.99
C SER A 214 -16.26 12.86 -3.30
N SER A 215 -15.27 12.11 -2.79
CA SER A 215 -15.42 10.66 -2.65
C SER A 215 -16.60 10.41 -1.72
N PRO A 216 -17.59 9.57 -2.09
CA PRO A 216 -18.68 9.20 -1.18
C PRO A 216 -18.20 8.32 -0.01
N TYR A 217 -16.92 7.95 0.01
CA TYR A 217 -16.29 7.12 1.03
C TYR A 217 -15.54 8.00 2.05
N GLY A 218 -15.71 7.69 3.33
CA GLY A 218 -14.93 8.32 4.40
C GLY A 218 -13.50 7.77 4.48
N GLU A 219 -12.55 8.54 5.00
CA GLU A 219 -11.19 8.00 5.17
C GLU A 219 -11.12 7.02 6.34
N TRP A 220 -10.51 5.85 6.14
CA TRP A 220 -10.18 4.95 7.24
C TRP A 220 -9.07 5.52 8.12
N LYS A 221 -9.26 5.56 9.44
CA LYS A 221 -8.37 6.27 10.36
C LYS A 221 -7.13 5.49 10.81
N TYR A 222 -7.20 4.17 10.81
CA TYR A 222 -6.18 3.32 11.42
C TYR A 222 -5.30 2.63 10.38
N ALA A 223 -4.33 1.85 10.86
CA ALA A 223 -3.54 0.99 10.01
C ALA A 223 -4.44 0.01 9.22
N VAL A 224 -4.00 -0.37 8.02
CA VAL A 224 -4.56 -1.46 7.21
C VAL A 224 -3.47 -2.20 6.49
N ASP A 225 -3.61 -3.53 6.47
CA ASP A 225 -2.84 -4.42 5.61
C ASP A 225 -3.78 -5.14 4.66
N ALA A 226 -3.37 -5.30 3.40
CA ALA A 226 -4.08 -6.10 2.41
C ALA A 226 -3.07 -6.94 1.61
N THR A 227 -3.43 -8.17 1.26
CA THR A 227 -2.54 -9.05 0.50
C THR A 227 -3.33 -9.83 -0.53
N GLN A 228 -2.86 -9.79 -1.77
CA GLN A 228 -3.23 -10.76 -2.80
C GLN A 228 -2.15 -11.82 -2.83
N SER A 229 -2.51 -13.09 -2.88
CA SER A 229 -1.55 -14.17 -3.02
C SER A 229 -2.13 -15.34 -3.80
N ILE A 230 -1.27 -16.07 -4.50
CA ILE A 230 -1.64 -17.32 -5.15
C ILE A 230 -0.44 -18.26 -5.19
N GLY A 231 -0.68 -19.56 -5.03
CA GLY A 231 0.34 -20.59 -5.19
C GLY A 231 0.59 -20.91 -6.66
N GLY A 232 1.82 -21.28 -6.99
CA GLY A 232 2.14 -21.91 -8.28
C GLY A 232 1.48 -23.28 -8.39
N GLY A 233 1.30 -23.74 -9.62
CA GLY A 233 0.61 -25.00 -9.88
C GLY A 233 0.17 -25.15 -11.32
N VAL A 234 -0.57 -26.22 -11.57
CA VAL A 234 -1.15 -26.47 -12.89
C VAL A 234 -2.07 -25.30 -13.24
N ASP A 235 -1.95 -24.78 -14.45
CA ASP A 235 -2.77 -23.68 -14.97
C ASP A 235 -2.65 -22.37 -14.14
N VAL A 236 -1.50 -22.14 -13.50
CA VAL A 236 -1.18 -20.87 -12.82
C VAL A 236 0.09 -20.24 -13.39
N PRO A 237 -0.01 -19.10 -14.12
CA PRO A 237 -1.24 -18.54 -14.68
C PRO A 237 -1.83 -19.39 -15.81
N ASP A 238 -3.10 -19.15 -16.12
CA ASP A 238 -3.72 -19.59 -17.37
C ASP A 238 -3.77 -18.42 -18.36
N CYS A 239 -2.93 -18.43 -19.39
CA CYS A 239 -2.75 -17.32 -20.31
C CYS A 239 -3.31 -17.61 -21.71
N TYR A 240 -3.92 -16.60 -22.32
CA TYR A 240 -4.53 -16.67 -23.65
C TYR A 240 -4.07 -15.49 -24.51
N GLN A 241 -4.07 -15.71 -25.82
CA GLN A 241 -4.09 -14.61 -26.78
C GLN A 241 -5.33 -13.77 -26.54
N TYR A 242 -5.22 -12.45 -26.58
CA TYR A 242 -6.32 -11.54 -26.35
C TYR A 242 -6.41 -10.51 -27.47
N GLU A 243 -7.46 -10.62 -28.28
CA GLU A 243 -7.69 -9.76 -29.45
C GLU A 243 -9.16 -9.40 -29.53
N ASN A 244 -9.46 -8.13 -29.86
CA ASN A 244 -10.84 -7.63 -30.02
C ASN A 244 -11.77 -7.92 -28.83
N GLY A 245 -11.22 -7.94 -27.61
CA GLY A 245 -11.99 -8.15 -26.39
C GLY A 245 -12.34 -9.62 -26.11
N GLN A 246 -11.73 -10.57 -26.82
CA GLN A 246 -12.00 -12.00 -26.70
C GLN A 246 -10.70 -12.78 -26.45
N ASP A 247 -10.84 -13.87 -25.70
CA ASP A 247 -9.74 -14.83 -25.49
C ASP A 247 -9.66 -15.77 -26.70
N GLY A 248 -8.45 -15.95 -27.22
CA GLY A 248 -8.12 -16.81 -28.34
C GLY A 248 -7.47 -18.12 -27.90
N SER A 249 -6.38 -18.51 -28.55
CA SER A 249 -5.66 -19.74 -28.20
C SER A 249 -4.92 -19.59 -26.87
N ARG A 250 -4.90 -20.68 -26.09
CA ARG A 250 -4.08 -20.78 -24.88
C ARG A 250 -2.60 -20.69 -25.22
N ILE A 251 -1.84 -19.96 -24.40
CA ILE A 251 -0.39 -19.79 -24.51
C ILE A 251 0.28 -20.62 -23.42
N THR A 252 1.09 -21.60 -23.80
CA THR A 252 1.81 -22.46 -22.86
C THR A 252 3.32 -22.21 -22.86
N GLN A 253 3.87 -21.60 -23.92
CA GLN A 253 5.30 -21.31 -24.02
C GLN A 253 5.63 -20.05 -23.21
N GLY A 254 6.62 -20.14 -22.31
CA GLY A 254 7.00 -19.04 -21.44
C GLY A 254 6.03 -18.76 -20.28
N TYR A 255 5.12 -19.70 -20.00
CA TYR A 255 4.23 -19.71 -18.83
C TYR A 255 4.18 -21.12 -18.26
N GLU A 256 5.37 -21.71 -18.08
CA GLU A 256 5.53 -23.03 -17.52
C GLU A 256 5.05 -23.07 -16.07
N GLN A 257 4.50 -24.22 -15.68
CA GLN A 257 4.07 -24.46 -14.31
C GLN A 257 5.25 -24.39 -13.33
N GLU A 258 5.07 -23.59 -12.28
CA GLU A 258 5.96 -23.59 -11.12
C GLU A 258 5.57 -24.67 -10.08
N PRO A 259 6.53 -25.15 -9.25
CA PRO A 259 6.26 -26.15 -8.22
C PRO A 259 5.17 -25.73 -7.21
N GLN A 260 4.45 -26.71 -6.68
CA GLN A 260 3.57 -26.50 -5.52
C GLN A 260 4.41 -26.07 -4.32
N GLY A 261 4.26 -24.81 -3.90
CA GLY A 261 5.07 -24.18 -2.84
C GLY A 261 5.68 -22.85 -3.27
N SER A 262 5.80 -22.61 -4.57
CA SER A 262 6.04 -21.27 -5.11
C SER A 262 4.80 -20.40 -4.90
N PHE A 263 4.99 -19.09 -4.69
CA PHE A 263 3.87 -18.15 -4.52
C PHE A 263 4.15 -16.82 -5.20
N CYS A 264 3.08 -16.18 -5.67
CA CYS A 264 3.10 -14.77 -6.00
C CYS A 264 2.32 -14.01 -4.95
N SER A 265 2.71 -12.76 -4.69
CA SER A 265 2.01 -11.91 -3.76
C SER A 265 2.12 -10.43 -4.11
N CYS A 266 1.07 -9.67 -3.78
CA CYS A 266 1.07 -8.22 -3.71
C CYS A 266 0.72 -7.82 -2.27
N ALA A 267 1.66 -7.25 -1.53
CA ALA A 267 1.45 -6.82 -0.15
C ALA A 267 1.29 -5.31 -0.06
N TYR A 268 0.19 -4.88 0.53
CA TYR A 268 -0.20 -3.48 0.70
C TYR A 268 -0.30 -3.14 2.18
N THR A 269 0.33 -2.04 2.60
CA THR A 269 0.21 -1.57 3.99
C THR A 269 0.35 -0.05 4.07
N ASN A 270 -0.18 0.54 5.14
CA ASN A 270 0.12 1.92 5.57
C ASN A 270 0.73 1.98 6.98
N ALA A 271 1.18 0.83 7.49
CA ALA A 271 1.88 0.69 8.76
C ALA A 271 3.18 -0.09 8.55
N ASN A 272 4.29 0.64 8.58
CA ASN A 272 5.66 0.15 8.47
C ASN A 272 5.88 -0.70 7.21
N PRO A 273 5.76 -0.12 6.00
CA PRO A 273 6.22 -0.77 4.79
C PRO A 273 7.71 -1.09 4.99
N GLN A 274 8.03 -2.37 4.97
CA GLN A 274 9.40 -2.87 4.99
C GLN A 274 10.00 -2.81 3.60
#